data_AF-A0A950NYK7-F1
#
_entry.id   AF-A0A950NYK7-F1
#
_cell.length_a   1.000
_cell.length_b   1.000
_cell.length_c   1.000
_cell.angle_alpha   90.00
_cell.angle_beta   90.00
_cell.angle_gamma   90.00
#
_symmetry.space_group_name_H-M   'P 1'
#
loop_
_entity.id
_entity.type
_entity.pdbx_description
1 polymer ?
#
loop_
_entity_poly.entity_id
_entity_poly.type
_entity_poly.pdbx_seq_one_letter_code
_entity_poly.pdbx_strand_id
1 'polypeptide(L)' 'MFGAATTRQTTSPPASADALADIVLPDQDGNEVRLGDLWRDGPVALVWLRHYG' A
#
# COMPACT_ATOMS: atom_id res chain seq x y z
N MET A 1 10.55 -20.42 -18.12
CA MET A 1 9.55 -21.21 -17.37
C MET A 1 9.32 -20.49 -16.04
N PHE A 2 8.26 -19.70 -15.91
CA PHE A 2 7.93 -19.05 -14.64
C PHE A 2 7.35 -20.11 -13.72
N GLY A 3 8.13 -20.56 -12.73
CA GLY A 3 7.63 -21.44 -11.69
C GLY A 3 6.54 -20.71 -10.91
N ALA A 4 5.34 -21.29 -10.84
CA ALA A 4 4.30 -20.76 -9.97
C ALA A 4 4.85 -20.74 -8.53
N ALA A 5 4.80 -19.58 -7.87
CA ALA A 5 5.13 -19.49 -6.45
C ALA A 5 4.18 -20.44 -5.70
N THR A 6 4.71 -21.59 -5.28
CA THR A 6 3.94 -22.66 -4.63
C THR A 6 3.48 -22.26 -3.22
N THR A 7 4.17 -21.27 -2.63
CA THR A 7 3.85 -20.76 -1.30
C THR A 7 2.78 -19.69 -1.39
N ARG A 8 1.62 -19.98 -0.80
CA ARG A 8 0.57 -18.98 -0.55
C ARG A 8 1.15 -17.88 0.34
N GLN A 9 1.15 -16.63 -0.13
CA GLN A 9 1.43 -15.49 0.74
C GLN A 9 0.40 -15.45 1.86
N THR A 10 0.86 -15.47 3.10
CA THR A 10 0.07 -15.14 4.28
C THR A 10 0.19 -13.65 4.52
N THR A 11 -0.94 -12.97 4.74
CA THR A 11 -0.96 -11.55 5.08
C THR A 11 -1.36 -11.38 6.54
N SER A 12 -0.70 -10.44 7.23
CA SER A 12 -1.13 -9.92 8.52
C SER A 12 -1.51 -8.46 8.29
N PRO A 13 -2.75 -8.17 7.85
CA PRO A 13 -3.16 -6.80 7.60
C PRO A 13 -3.07 -5.99 8.90
N PRO A 14 -2.70 -4.71 8.82
CA PRO A 14 -2.70 -3.85 9.98
C PRO A 14 -4.10 -3.70 10.55
N ALA A 15 -4.20 -3.63 11.89
CA ALA A 15 -5.47 -3.49 12.59
C ALA A 15 -6.02 -2.05 12.55
N SER A 16 -5.15 -1.05 12.34
CA SER A 16 -5.53 0.36 12.26
C SER A 16 -4.73 1.12 11.20
N ALA A 17 -5.24 2.28 10.77
CA ALA A 17 -4.57 3.16 9.82
C ALA A 17 -3.25 3.73 10.37
N ASP A 18 -3.11 3.87 11.69
CA ASP A 18 -1.87 4.38 12.31
C ASP A 18 -0.66 3.49 11.99
N ALA A 19 -0.87 2.18 11.87
CA ALA A 19 0.18 1.23 11.49
C ALA A 19 0.64 1.40 10.03
N LEU A 20 -0.10 2.14 9.21
CA LEU A 20 0.26 2.49 7.83
C LEU A 20 0.89 3.89 7.73
N ALA A 21 0.83 4.71 8.79
CA ALA A 21 1.11 6.14 8.72
C ALA A 21 2.55 6.45 8.29
N ASP A 22 3.53 5.67 8.73
CA ASP A 22 4.95 5.89 8.43
C ASP A 22 5.40 5.28 7.10
N ILE A 23 4.52 4.59 6.37
CA ILE A 23 4.85 4.04 5.06
C ILE A 23 5.00 5.18 4.05
N VAL A 24 6.11 5.16 3.31
CA VAL A 24 6.40 6.09 2.22
C VAL A 24 6.33 5.34 0.89
N LEU A 25 5.53 5.86 -0.05
CA LEU A 25 5.39 5.33 -1.41
C LEU A 25 5.62 6.46 -2.42
N PRO A 26 6.26 6.18 -3.57
CA PRO A 26 6.29 7.14 -4.66
C PRO A 26 4.90 7.30 -5.30
N ASP A 27 4.55 8.52 -5.66
CA ASP A 27 3.39 8.81 -6.51
C ASP A 27 3.69 8.54 -8.00
N GLN A 28 2.72 8.82 -8.88
CA GLN A 28 2.86 8.65 -10.33
C GLN A 28 3.97 9.51 -10.98
N ASP A 29 4.36 10.61 -10.32
CA ASP A 29 5.39 11.52 -10.78
C ASP A 29 6.76 11.22 -10.13
N GLY A 30 6.81 10.22 -9.24
CA GLY A 30 8.01 9.79 -8.52
C GLY A 30 8.28 10.57 -7.22
N ASN A 31 7.34 11.40 -6.76
CA ASN A 31 7.50 12.12 -5.49
C ASN A 31 7.24 11.18 -4.32
N GLU A 32 8.05 11.28 -3.26
CA GLU A 32 7.83 10.53 -2.03
C GLU A 32 6.60 11.04 -1.28
N VAL A 33 5.65 10.15 -1.01
CA VAL A 33 4.43 10.43 -0.26
C VAL A 33 4.37 9.53 0.96
N ARG A 34 4.32 10.14 2.16
CA ARG A 34 4.04 9.41 3.39
C ARG A 34 2.54 9.26 3.58
N LEU A 35 2.06 8.03 3.75
CA LEU A 35 0.63 7.71 3.77
C LEU A 35 -0.11 8.47 4.87
N GLY A 36 0.46 8.57 6.07
CA GLY A 36 -0.14 9.27 7.21
C GLY A 36 -0.51 10.73 6.95
N ASP A 37 0.19 11.39 6.01
CA ASP A 37 -0.09 12.78 5.67
C ASP A 37 -1.36 12.93 4.82
N LEU A 38 -1.82 11.86 4.13
CA LEU A 38 -2.99 11.89 3.27
C LEU A 38 -4.30 12.07 4.06
N TRP A 39 -4.41 11.47 5.24
CA TRP A 39 -5.62 11.55 6.08
C TRP A 39 -5.48 12.48 7.29
N ARG A 40 -4.45 13.31 7.31
CA ARG A 40 -4.27 14.30 8.38
C ARG A 40 -5.39 15.33 8.40
N ASP A 41 -5.79 15.79 7.22
CA ASP A 41 -6.76 16.89 7.06
C ASP A 41 -8.20 16.40 6.79
N GLY A 42 -8.38 15.10 6.56
CA GLY A 42 -9.69 14.51 6.29
C GLY A 42 -9.64 13.02 6.00
N PRO A 43 -10.80 12.35 5.91
CA PRO A 43 -10.86 10.92 5.62
C PRO A 43 -10.34 10.59 4.21
N VAL A 44 -9.66 9.45 4.08
CA VAL A 44 -9.11 8.95 2.80
C VAL A 44 -9.46 7.48 2.61
N ALA A 45 -9.68 7.07 1.36
CA ALA A 45 -9.75 5.67 0.96
C ALA A 45 -8.44 5.24 0.28
N LEU A 46 -7.78 4.22 0.81
CA LEU A 46 -6.65 3.55 0.16
C LEU A 46 -7.16 2.35 -0.65
N VAL A 47 -6.83 2.32 -1.94
CA VAL A 47 -7.29 1.28 -2.87
C VAL A 47 -6.08 0.65 -3.56
N TRP A 48 -5.89 -0.66 -3.38
CA TRP A 48 -4.84 -1.42 -4.05
C TRP A 48 -5.39 -2.03 -5.33
N LEU A 49 -4.91 -1.53 -6.47
CA LEU A 49 -5.26 -2.04 -7.78
C LEU A 49 -4.16 -2.98 -8.28
N ARG A 50 -4.55 -4.19 -8.67
CA ARG A 50 -3.64 -5.11 -9.36
C ARG A 50 -3.73 -4.86 -10.86
N HIS A 51 -2.65 -4.39 -11.46
CA HIS A 51 -2.55 -4.24 -12.90
C HIS A 51 -2.14 -5.57 -13.54
N TYR A 52 -2.86 -5.99 -14.59
CA TYR A 52 -2.51 -7.13 -15.44
C TYR A 52 -2.22 -6.57 -16.83
N GLY A 53 -0.96 -6.58 -17.24
CA GLY A 53 -0.49 -6.26 -18.58
C GLY A 53 0.26 -7.44 -19.15
#